data_AF-A0A4Q7MCZ2-F1
#
_entry.id   AF-A0A4Q7MCZ2-F1
#
_cell.length_a   1.000
_cell.length_b   1.000
_cell.length_c   1.000
_cell.angle_alpha   90.00
_cell.angle_beta   90.00
_cell.angle_gamma   90.00
#
_symmetry.space_group_name_H-M   'P 1'
#
loop_
_entity.id
_entity.type
_entity.pdbx_description
1 polymer ?
#
loop_
_entity_poly.entity_id
_entity_poly.type
_entity_poly.pdbx_seq_one_letter_code
_entity_poly.pdbx_strand_id
1 'polypeptide(L)'
;MTANDSASEGEVSLADEPEVRQALAEADRASVASVVAGHPSSPLAWAELADLADSEGHSIDAFAYAAVAVEFAREQLAASGWAPGAAVPWSDEPNRAYLRALDAQRRAALALGLEGQAARLAEELASADAEAPARIASEFTPTQLMPIVASAGLVEPATGLESHTGEPLAEPTAVDAAGED
;
A
#
# COMPACT_ATOMS: atom_id res chain seq x y z
N MET A 1 -39.17 13.35 21.34
CA MET A 1 -37.82 12.78 21.44
C MET A 1 -36.98 13.57 20.45
N THR A 2 -36.48 14.73 20.88
CA THR A 2 -35.75 15.65 20.01
C THR A 2 -34.39 15.05 19.72
N ALA A 3 -34.07 14.86 18.44
CA ALA A 3 -32.74 14.48 17.98
C ALA A 3 -31.75 15.50 18.54
N ASN A 4 -30.70 14.98 19.16
CA ASN A 4 -29.59 15.78 19.65
C ASN A 4 -28.74 16.18 18.44
N ASP A 5 -29.19 17.21 17.72
CA ASP A 5 -28.40 17.95 16.75
C ASP A 5 -27.39 18.80 17.54
N SER A 6 -26.31 18.15 17.97
CA SER A 6 -25.09 18.83 18.37
C SER A 6 -24.21 18.92 17.14
N ALA A 7 -24.58 19.77 16.19
CA ALA A 7 -23.59 20.32 15.28
C ALA A 7 -22.50 20.96 16.15
N SER A 8 -21.28 20.40 16.11
CA SER A 8 -20.09 21.01 16.69
C SER A 8 -19.89 22.37 16.00
N GLU A 9 -20.39 23.45 16.61
CA GLU A 9 -20.23 24.81 16.11
C GLU A 9 -18.75 25.21 16.18
N GLY A 10 -18.02 25.06 15.06
CA GLY A 10 -16.72 25.71 14.83
C GLY A 10 -15.52 24.81 14.50
N GLU A 11 -15.70 23.49 14.41
CA GLU A 11 -14.60 22.57 14.08
C GLU A 11 -14.58 22.27 12.57
N VAL A 12 -13.43 22.44 11.93
CA VAL A 12 -13.25 22.15 10.51
C VAL A 12 -13.42 20.64 10.28
N SER A 13 -14.32 20.28 9.38
CA SER A 13 -14.72 18.89 9.11
C SER A 13 -14.88 18.64 7.61
N LEU A 14 -14.55 17.43 7.16
CA LEU A 14 -14.96 16.92 5.85
C LEU A 14 -16.44 16.54 5.83
N ALA A 15 -17.02 16.36 4.65
CA ALA A 15 -18.35 15.77 4.53
C ALA A 15 -18.37 14.34 5.09
N ASP A 16 -19.38 13.99 5.89
CA ASP A 16 -19.48 12.66 6.53
C ASP A 16 -19.66 11.50 5.54
N GLU A 17 -20.20 11.77 4.35
CA GLU A 17 -20.37 10.80 3.25
C GLU A 17 -20.81 9.37 3.69
N PRO A 18 -21.92 9.22 4.43
CA PRO A 18 -22.34 7.93 4.97
C PRO A 18 -22.63 6.89 3.87
N GLU A 19 -23.12 7.33 2.71
CA GLU A 19 -23.35 6.48 1.54
C GLU A 19 -22.04 5.88 1.00
N VAL A 20 -20.97 6.69 0.94
CA VAL A 20 -19.65 6.21 0.49
C VAL A 20 -19.07 5.23 1.50
N ARG A 21 -19.17 5.54 2.79
CA ARG A 21 -18.71 4.66 3.87
C ARG A 21 -19.43 3.31 3.84
N GLN A 22 -20.74 3.32 3.62
CA GLN A 22 -21.52 2.10 3.46
C GLN A 22 -21.07 1.32 2.21
N ALA A 23 -20.94 1.99 1.05
CA ALA A 23 -20.50 1.34 -0.18
C ALA A 23 -19.12 0.70 -0.04
N LEU A 24 -18.18 1.35 0.66
CA LEU A 24 -16.85 0.81 0.96
C LEU A 24 -16.91 -0.38 1.93
N ALA A 25 -17.78 -0.35 2.93
CA ALA A 25 -17.95 -1.45 3.88
C ALA A 25 -18.56 -2.70 3.23
N GLU A 26 -19.40 -2.52 2.21
CA GLU A 26 -20.03 -3.60 1.44
C GLU A 26 -19.16 -4.08 0.26
N ALA A 27 -18.21 -3.26 -0.19
CA ALA A 27 -17.33 -3.57 -1.31
C ALA A 27 -16.29 -4.64 -0.96
N ASP A 28 -16.04 -5.56 -1.91
CA ASP A 28 -14.81 -6.34 -1.90
C ASP A 28 -13.64 -5.50 -2.44
N ARG A 29 -12.41 -6.03 -2.29
CA ARG A 29 -11.19 -5.35 -2.76
C ARG A 29 -11.26 -5.00 -4.25
N ALA A 30 -11.83 -5.86 -5.09
CA ALA A 30 -11.93 -5.62 -6.53
C ALA A 30 -12.94 -4.51 -6.89
N SER A 31 -13.88 -4.21 -5.99
CA SER A 31 -14.96 -3.27 -6.21
C SER A 31 -14.67 -1.85 -5.73
N VAL A 32 -13.59 -1.61 -4.97
CA VAL A 32 -13.23 -0.27 -4.46
C VAL A 32 -13.09 0.76 -5.59
N ALA A 33 -12.48 0.38 -6.72
CA ALA A 33 -12.38 1.26 -7.89
C ALA A 33 -13.76 1.63 -8.48
N SER A 34 -14.75 0.74 -8.37
CA SER A 34 -16.13 1.04 -8.79
C SER A 34 -16.81 2.02 -7.83
N VAL A 35 -16.51 1.94 -6.53
CA VAL A 35 -16.98 2.93 -5.55
C VAL A 35 -16.42 4.31 -5.87
N VAL A 36 -15.12 4.42 -6.19
CA VAL A 36 -14.52 5.68 -6.66
C VAL A 36 -15.21 6.19 -7.93
N ALA A 37 -15.49 5.32 -8.89
CA ALA A 37 -16.19 5.72 -10.12
C ALA A 37 -17.62 6.24 -9.86
N GLY A 38 -18.30 5.71 -8.84
CA GLY A 38 -19.61 6.21 -8.39
C GLY A 38 -19.54 7.51 -7.57
N HIS A 39 -18.42 7.74 -6.88
CA HIS A 39 -18.21 8.88 -5.98
C HIS A 39 -16.86 9.58 -6.25
N PRO A 40 -16.64 10.12 -7.47
CA PRO A 40 -15.32 10.58 -7.90
C PRO A 40 -14.79 11.81 -7.15
N SER A 41 -15.66 12.56 -6.47
CA SER A 41 -15.29 13.70 -5.62
C SER A 41 -15.05 13.33 -4.15
N SER A 42 -15.22 12.07 -3.77
CA SER A 42 -15.09 11.63 -2.38
C SER A 42 -13.63 11.38 -2.01
N PRO A 43 -13.03 12.18 -1.12
CA PRO A 43 -11.67 11.93 -0.63
C PRO A 43 -11.59 10.59 0.11
N LEU A 44 -12.67 10.15 0.77
CA LEU A 44 -12.73 8.87 1.46
C LEU A 44 -12.57 7.70 0.47
N ALA A 45 -13.30 7.72 -0.65
CA ALA A 45 -13.20 6.66 -1.66
C ALA A 45 -11.79 6.56 -2.25
N TRP A 46 -11.16 7.71 -2.54
CA TRP A 46 -9.78 7.75 -3.03
C TRP A 46 -8.76 7.29 -1.98
N ALA A 47 -8.95 7.63 -0.70
CA ALA A 47 -8.08 7.20 0.38
C ALA A 47 -8.10 5.68 0.55
N GLU A 48 -9.28 5.04 0.50
CA GLU A 48 -9.37 3.57 0.53
C GLU A 48 -8.71 2.91 -0.70
N LEU A 49 -8.87 3.50 -1.88
CA LEU A 49 -8.22 2.99 -3.08
C LEU A 49 -6.68 3.09 -2.97
N ALA A 50 -6.17 4.14 -2.34
CA ALA A 50 -4.74 4.30 -2.07
C ALA A 50 -4.21 3.24 -1.08
N ASP A 51 -4.94 3.01 0.02
CA ASP A 51 -4.57 1.99 1.00
C ASP A 51 -4.65 0.57 0.40
N LEU A 52 -5.63 0.31 -0.47
CA LEU A 52 -5.71 -0.93 -1.22
C LEU A 52 -4.47 -1.12 -2.12
N ALA A 53 -4.12 -0.12 -2.93
CA ALA A 53 -2.94 -0.18 -3.79
C ALA A 53 -1.64 -0.38 -3.00
N ASP A 54 -1.48 0.29 -1.86
CA ASP A 54 -0.32 0.10 -0.98
C ASP A 54 -0.25 -1.33 -0.43
N SER A 55 -1.39 -1.87 -0.01
CA SER A 55 -1.49 -3.24 0.51
C SER A 55 -1.16 -4.33 -0.53
N GLU A 56 -1.23 -3.99 -1.82
CA GLU A 56 -0.86 -4.84 -2.94
C GLU A 56 0.58 -4.59 -3.43
N GLY A 57 1.29 -3.62 -2.83
CA GLY A 57 2.65 -3.25 -3.22
C GLY A 57 2.73 -2.34 -4.45
N HIS A 58 1.61 -1.76 -4.89
CA HIS A 58 1.54 -0.85 -6.03
C HIS A 58 1.86 0.60 -5.60
N SER A 59 3.12 0.87 -5.24
CA SER A 59 3.52 2.18 -4.66
C SER A 59 3.22 3.39 -5.56
N ILE A 60 3.32 3.24 -6.89
CA ILE A 60 2.99 4.33 -7.83
C ILE A 60 1.50 4.67 -7.76
N ASP A 61 0.65 3.64 -7.79
CA ASP A 61 -0.80 3.80 -7.76
C ASP A 61 -1.24 4.34 -6.40
N ALA A 62 -0.71 3.80 -5.30
CA ALA A 62 -0.93 4.31 -3.95
C ALA A 62 -0.58 5.80 -3.82
N PHE A 63 0.58 6.22 -4.35
CA PHE A 63 0.98 7.62 -4.34
C PHE A 63 0.01 8.50 -5.16
N ALA A 64 -0.40 8.06 -6.34
CA ALA A 64 -1.28 8.80 -7.22
C ALA A 64 -2.70 8.94 -6.64
N TYR A 65 -3.27 7.86 -6.12
CA TYR A 65 -4.61 7.86 -5.51
C TYR A 65 -4.64 8.67 -4.22
N ALA A 66 -3.61 8.56 -3.37
CA ALA A 66 -3.52 9.36 -2.16
C ALA A 66 -3.39 10.85 -2.48
N ALA A 67 -2.65 11.23 -3.52
CA ALA A 67 -2.55 12.61 -3.96
C ALA A 67 -3.92 13.20 -4.34
N VAL A 68 -4.74 12.43 -5.06
CA VAL A 68 -6.10 12.85 -5.43
C VAL A 68 -6.99 13.00 -4.20
N ALA A 69 -6.92 12.06 -3.24
CA ALA A 69 -7.65 12.14 -1.98
C ALA A 69 -7.28 13.41 -1.18
N VAL A 70 -5.98 13.71 -1.07
CA VAL A 70 -5.48 14.90 -0.37
C VAL A 70 -5.99 16.20 -1.01
N GLU A 71 -5.99 16.30 -2.34
CA GLU A 71 -6.46 17.51 -3.02
C GLU A 71 -7.97 17.74 -2.85
N PHE A 72 -8.79 16.70 -3.01
CA PHE A 72 -10.24 16.82 -2.77
C PHE A 72 -10.56 17.12 -1.31
N ALA A 73 -9.82 16.52 -0.37
CA ALA A 73 -9.99 16.83 1.04
C ALA A 73 -9.65 18.30 1.33
N ARG A 74 -8.53 18.82 0.82
CA ARG A 74 -8.16 20.23 0.97
C ARG A 74 -9.20 21.17 0.37
N GLU A 75 -9.75 20.83 -0.79
CA GLU A 75 -10.84 21.60 -1.42
C GLU A 75 -12.08 21.66 -0.53
N GLN A 76 -12.51 20.52 0.03
CA GLN A 76 -13.65 20.46 0.94
C GLN A 76 -13.41 21.17 2.28
N LEU A 77 -12.21 21.02 2.86
CA LEU A 77 -11.81 21.72 4.07
C LEU A 77 -11.80 23.24 3.84
N ALA A 78 -11.23 23.68 2.72
CA ALA A 78 -11.20 25.10 2.35
C ALA A 78 -12.60 25.69 2.18
N ALA A 79 -13.54 24.92 1.59
CA ALA A 79 -14.95 25.32 1.50
C ALA A 79 -15.61 25.47 2.87
N SER A 80 -15.10 24.77 3.90
CA SER A 80 -15.54 24.84 5.30
C SER A 80 -14.79 25.89 6.14
N GLY A 81 -13.97 26.74 5.50
CA GLY A 81 -13.24 27.82 6.17
C GLY A 81 -11.87 27.44 6.73
N TRP A 82 -11.36 26.24 6.41
CA TRP A 82 -9.99 25.84 6.75
C TRP A 82 -8.96 26.63 5.97
N ALA A 83 -7.83 26.90 6.61
CA ALA A 83 -6.64 27.46 5.97
C ALA A 83 -5.52 26.40 5.93
N PRO A 84 -4.70 26.36 4.87
CA PRO A 84 -3.54 25.46 4.80
C PRO A 84 -2.67 25.53 6.06
N GLY A 85 -2.46 24.38 6.69
CA GLY A 85 -1.68 24.24 7.93
C GLY A 85 -2.45 24.44 9.23
N ALA A 86 -3.76 24.76 9.18
CA ALA A 86 -4.60 24.73 10.36
C ALA A 86 -4.89 23.28 10.79
N ALA A 87 -5.21 23.09 12.08
CA ALA A 87 -5.48 21.79 12.65
C ALA A 87 -6.68 21.10 11.97
N VAL A 88 -6.58 19.78 11.81
CA VAL A 88 -7.64 18.91 11.27
C VAL A 88 -7.69 17.69 12.20
N PRO A 89 -8.57 17.70 13.21
CA PRO A 89 -8.51 16.77 14.33
C PRO A 89 -8.95 15.36 13.94
N TRP A 90 -8.22 14.35 14.41
CA TRP A 90 -8.50 12.91 14.23
C TRP A 90 -9.80 12.47 14.91
N SER A 91 -10.19 13.16 15.99
CA SER A 91 -11.41 12.87 16.76
C SER A 91 -12.66 12.95 15.91
N ASP A 92 -12.63 13.80 14.88
CA ASP A 92 -13.70 13.90 13.91
C ASP A 92 -13.53 12.83 12.82
N GLU A 93 -14.51 11.93 12.71
CA GLU A 93 -14.44 10.77 11.82
C GLU A 93 -14.24 11.14 10.34
N PRO A 94 -14.97 12.14 9.77
CA PRO A 94 -14.81 12.51 8.37
C PRO A 94 -13.38 12.96 8.04
N ASN A 95 -12.72 13.66 8.96
CA ASN A 95 -11.35 14.16 8.80
C ASN A 95 -10.31 13.05 8.62
N ARG A 96 -10.61 11.82 9.06
CA ARG A 96 -9.68 10.69 8.93
C ARG A 96 -9.34 10.36 7.48
N ALA A 97 -10.23 10.67 6.53
CA ALA A 97 -9.94 10.49 5.10
C ALA A 97 -8.70 11.30 4.67
N TYR A 98 -8.62 12.57 5.10
CA TYR A 98 -7.48 13.45 4.83
C TYR A 98 -6.19 12.94 5.49
N LEU A 99 -6.28 12.63 6.79
CA LEU A 99 -5.12 12.22 7.59
C LEU A 99 -4.56 10.87 7.11
N ARG A 100 -5.43 9.92 6.77
CA ARG A 100 -5.03 8.64 6.16
C ARG A 100 -4.42 8.83 4.78
N ALA A 101 -4.97 9.70 3.95
CA ALA A 101 -4.42 9.98 2.63
C ALA A 101 -3.01 10.60 2.71
N LEU A 102 -2.77 11.53 3.65
CA LEU A 102 -1.42 12.06 3.90
C LEU A 102 -0.43 10.96 4.29
N ASP A 103 -0.81 10.05 5.20
CA ASP A 103 0.07 8.95 5.59
C ASP A 103 0.29 7.94 4.46
N ALA A 104 -0.74 7.61 3.68
CA ALA A 104 -0.63 6.74 2.50
C ALA A 104 0.31 7.34 1.46
N GLN A 105 0.15 8.64 1.15
CA GLN A 105 1.04 9.33 0.21
C GLN A 105 2.48 9.39 0.75
N ARG A 106 2.66 9.59 2.06
CA ARG A 106 3.95 9.59 2.73
C ARG A 106 4.64 8.22 2.63
N ARG A 107 3.93 7.13 2.92
CA ARG A 107 4.42 5.74 2.80
C ARG A 107 4.83 5.43 1.37
N ALA A 108 3.97 5.75 0.41
CA ALA A 108 4.25 5.54 -1.01
C ALA A 108 5.44 6.38 -1.49
N ALA A 109 5.56 7.64 -1.04
CA ALA A 109 6.71 8.50 -1.34
C ALA A 109 8.03 7.90 -0.83
N LEU A 110 8.04 7.30 0.37
CA LEU A 110 9.21 6.58 0.89
C LEU A 110 9.56 5.37 0.02
N ALA A 111 8.56 4.57 -0.39
CA ALA A 111 8.78 3.43 -1.25
C ALA A 111 9.35 3.82 -2.63
N LEU A 112 9.05 5.03 -3.10
CA LEU A 112 9.54 5.59 -4.36
C LEU A 112 10.88 6.35 -4.23
N GLY A 113 11.47 6.45 -3.05
CA GLY A 113 12.72 7.21 -2.84
C GLY A 113 12.55 8.72 -2.95
N LEU A 114 11.38 9.25 -2.55
CA LEU A 114 11.05 10.67 -2.54
C LEU A 114 11.11 11.24 -1.12
N GLU A 115 12.28 11.20 -0.46
CA GLU A 115 12.42 11.50 0.97
C GLU A 115 12.00 12.93 1.33
N GLY A 116 12.31 13.91 0.46
CA GLY A 116 11.89 15.29 0.66
C GLY A 116 10.38 15.48 0.62
N GLN A 117 9.68 14.69 -0.21
CA GLN A 117 8.23 14.71 -0.27
C GLN A 117 7.63 14.02 0.96
N ALA A 118 8.17 12.85 1.33
CA ALA A 118 7.75 12.13 2.52
C ALA A 118 7.91 12.97 3.80
N ALA A 119 9.02 13.71 3.94
CA ALA A 119 9.25 14.56 5.10
C ALA A 119 8.21 15.69 5.21
N ARG A 120 7.87 16.34 4.08
CA ARG A 120 6.84 17.40 4.04
C ARG A 120 5.45 16.86 4.39
N LEU A 121 5.08 15.69 3.85
CA LEU A 121 3.81 15.04 4.16
C LEU A 121 3.72 14.63 5.64
N ALA A 122 4.85 14.17 6.23
CA ALA A 122 4.90 13.84 7.65
C ALA A 122 4.73 15.09 8.54
N GLU A 123 5.38 16.20 8.17
CA GLU A 123 5.25 17.48 8.86
C GLU A 123 3.81 18.02 8.79
N GLU A 124 3.20 17.95 7.61
CA GLU A 124 1.81 18.35 7.41
C GLU A 124 0.84 17.50 8.24
N LEU A 125 1.02 16.17 8.24
CA LEU A 125 0.20 15.27 9.06
C LEU A 125 0.33 15.58 10.56
N ALA A 126 1.56 15.74 11.05
CA ALA A 126 1.80 16.05 12.46
C ALA A 126 1.31 17.44 12.86
N SER A 127 1.31 18.41 11.93
CA SER A 127 0.76 19.74 12.13
C SER A 127 -0.78 19.74 12.13
N ALA A 128 -1.40 18.87 11.32
CA ALA A 128 -2.84 18.71 11.28
C ALA A 128 -3.36 18.09 12.59
N ASP A 129 -2.74 17.00 13.04
CA ASP A 129 -3.02 16.34 14.31
C ASP A 129 -1.80 15.50 14.76
N ALA A 130 -1.30 15.77 15.97
CA ALA A 130 -0.09 15.12 16.49
C ALA A 130 -0.29 13.63 16.87
N GLU A 131 -1.53 13.22 17.15
CA GLU A 131 -1.87 11.83 17.48
C GLU A 131 -2.11 11.00 16.22
N ALA A 132 -2.54 11.63 15.12
CA ALA A 132 -2.91 10.94 13.88
C ALA A 132 -1.88 9.91 13.39
N PRO A 133 -0.56 10.18 13.31
CA PRO A 133 0.40 9.17 12.88
C PRO A 133 0.36 7.88 13.71
N ALA A 134 0.26 8.00 15.04
CA ALA A 134 0.20 6.87 15.95
C ALA A 134 -1.14 6.14 15.87
N ARG A 135 -2.25 6.88 15.72
CA ARG A 135 -3.60 6.31 15.55
C ARG A 135 -3.70 5.54 14.24
N ILE A 136 -3.21 6.09 13.12
CA ILE A 136 -3.17 5.42 11.81
C ILE A 136 -2.37 4.13 11.89
N ALA A 137 -1.16 4.17 12.47
CA ALA A 137 -0.34 2.98 12.65
C ALA A 137 -1.03 1.92 13.53
N SER A 138 -1.86 2.30 14.50
CA SER A 138 -2.59 1.33 15.33
C SER A 138 -3.85 0.76 14.65
N GLU A 139 -4.57 1.57 13.88
CA GLU A 139 -5.93 1.23 13.42
C GLU A 139 -6.00 0.81 11.95
N PHE A 140 -5.07 1.29 11.14
CA PHE A 140 -5.09 1.15 9.68
C PHE A 140 -3.81 0.53 9.12
N THR A 141 -2.98 -0.11 9.96
CA THR A 141 -1.82 -0.86 9.46
C THR A 141 -2.30 -1.91 8.46
N PRO A 142 -1.92 -1.81 7.18
CA PRO A 142 -2.08 -2.93 6.26
C PRO A 142 -1.19 -4.02 6.84
N THR A 143 -1.81 -5.11 7.29
CA THR A 143 -1.09 -6.29 7.78
C THR A 143 -0.04 -6.63 6.74
N GLN A 144 1.23 -6.34 7.06
CA GLN A 144 2.33 -6.69 6.19
C GLN A 144 2.20 -8.19 5.92
N LEU A 145 1.96 -8.55 4.66
CA LEU A 145 2.17 -9.90 4.20
C LEU A 145 3.65 -10.18 4.47
N MET A 146 3.98 -10.78 5.62
CA MET A 146 5.25 -11.46 5.76
C MET A 146 5.24 -12.53 4.67
N PRO A 147 6.07 -12.44 3.61
CA PRO A 147 6.26 -13.59 2.75
C PRO A 147 6.87 -14.64 3.67
N ILE A 148 6.11 -15.69 3.99
CA ILE A 148 6.70 -16.91 4.49
C ILE A 148 7.58 -17.37 3.33
N VAL A 149 8.86 -17.05 3.38
CA VAL A 149 9.87 -17.70 2.55
C VAL A 149 9.81 -19.16 2.97
N ALA A 150 9.01 -19.95 2.27
CA ALA A 150 9.11 -21.39 2.32
C ALA A 150 10.50 -21.71 1.76
N SER A 151 11.47 -21.89 2.64
CA SER A 151 12.78 -22.45 2.32
C SER A 151 12.59 -23.92 1.91
N ALA A 152 11.95 -24.14 0.77
CA ALA A 152 11.95 -25.41 0.08
C ALA A 152 13.14 -25.40 -0.89
N GLY A 153 14.29 -25.92 -0.47
CA GLY A 153 15.26 -26.43 -1.44
C GLY A 153 16.75 -26.15 -1.24
N LEU A 154 17.25 -25.67 -0.09
CA LEU A 154 18.71 -25.70 0.17
C LEU A 154 19.10 -26.97 0.95
N VAL A 155 18.90 -28.12 0.30
CA VAL A 155 19.73 -29.31 0.57
C VAL A 155 20.27 -29.73 -0.78
N GLU A 156 21.43 -29.17 -1.13
CA GLU A 156 22.26 -29.79 -2.17
C GLU A 156 22.76 -31.14 -1.64
N PRO A 157 22.52 -32.27 -2.32
CA PRO A 157 23.22 -33.49 -1.98
C PRO A 157 24.70 -33.30 -2.34
N ALA A 158 25.56 -33.49 -1.34
CA ALA A 158 27.01 -33.47 -1.51
C ALA A 158 27.44 -34.38 -2.65
N THR A 159 27.97 -33.79 -3.71
CA THR A 159 28.72 -34.47 -4.76
C THR A 159 30.05 -34.98 -4.19
N GLY A 160 30.30 -36.29 -4.36
CA GLY A 160 31.66 -36.84 -4.41
C GLY A 160 32.06 -37.74 -3.23
N LEU A 161 31.80 -39.04 -3.35
CA LEU A 161 32.78 -40.03 -2.91
C LEU A 161 33.08 -40.95 -4.09
N GLU A 162 34.22 -40.67 -4.72
CA GLU A 162 34.79 -41.47 -5.80
C GLU A 162 35.05 -42.89 -5.28
N SER A 163 34.38 -43.88 -5.89
CA SER A 163 34.72 -45.29 -5.69
C SER A 163 35.65 -45.70 -6.80
N HIS A 164 36.96 -45.66 -6.54
CA HIS A 164 37.97 -46.20 -7.45
C HIS A 164 37.88 -47.73 -7.39
N THR A 165 37.40 -48.37 -8.45
CA THR A 165 37.50 -49.82 -8.60
C THR A 165 37.84 -50.15 -10.04
N GLY A 166 39.14 -50.41 -10.26
CA GLY A 166 39.67 -51.40 -11.20
C GLY A 166 39.32 -51.23 -12.68
N GLU A 167 40.20 -50.55 -13.41
CA GLU A 167 40.28 -50.61 -14.87
C GLU A 167 41.03 -51.87 -15.31
N PRO A 168 40.45 -52.68 -16.22
CA PRO A 168 41.27 -53.50 -17.11
C PRO A 168 41.23 -52.95 -18.55
N LEU A 169 42.44 -52.83 -19.11
CA LEU A 169 42.82 -52.39 -20.44
C LEU A 169 41.85 -52.82 -21.56
N ALA A 170 41.44 -51.84 -22.39
CA ALA A 170 40.92 -52.10 -23.73
C ALA A 170 42.06 -52.52 -24.67
N GLU A 171 41.88 -53.66 -25.35
CA GLU A 171 42.81 -54.16 -26.37
C GLU A 171 42.82 -53.24 -27.61
N PRO A 172 44.00 -53.05 -28.24
CA PRO A 172 44.15 -52.13 -29.37
C PRO A 172 43.49 -52.67 -30.65
N THR A 173 42.71 -51.81 -31.28
CA THR A 173 42.11 -51.99 -32.61
C THR A 173 43.18 -52.25 -33.68
N ALA A 174 43.08 -53.37 -34.38
CA ALA A 174 43.86 -53.64 -35.58
C ALA A 174 43.23 -52.91 -36.79
N VAL A 175 44.05 -52.09 -37.45
CA VAL A 175 43.82 -51.56 -38.80
C VAL A 175 44.86 -52.20 -39.73
N ASP A 176 44.38 -52.90 -40.76
CA ASP A 176 44.86 -52.91 -42.17
C ASP A 176 44.05 -54.01 -42.91
N ALA A 177 43.28 -53.70 -43.95
CA ALA A 177 43.63 -53.40 -45.34
C ALA A 177 43.79 -54.64 -46.25
N ALA A 178 43.14 -54.52 -47.42
CA ALA A 178 43.38 -55.16 -48.71
C ALA A 178 42.92 -56.62 -48.97
N GLY A 179 42.19 -56.77 -50.09
CA GLY A 179 42.55 -57.76 -51.12
C GLY A 179 41.54 -58.89 -51.41
N GLU A 180 40.94 -58.82 -52.61
CA GLU A 180 40.61 -59.92 -53.57
C GLU A 180 39.68 -61.06 -53.10
N ASP A 181 38.65 -61.49 -53.83
CA ASP A 181 38.48 -61.77 -55.27
C ASP A 181 36.96 -61.70 -55.61
#